data_AF-A0A7J7I473-F1
#
_entry.id   AF-A0A7J7I473-F1
#
_cell.length_a   1.000
_cell.length_b   1.000
_cell.length_c   1.000
_cell.angle_alpha   90.00
_cell.angle_beta   90.00
_cell.angle_gamma   90.00
#
_symmetry.space_group_name_H-M   'P 1'
#
loop_
_entity.id
_entity.type
_entity.pdbx_description
1 polymer ?
#
loop_
_entity_poly.entity_id
_entity_poly.type
_entity_poly.pdbx_seq_one_letter_code
_entity_poly.pdbx_strand_id
1 'polypeptide(L)'
;VLCDVDCGKESVLCEYSRDANSYRSPWSSKYHPPLEDGFYPSLELRKLEIEANEVFAIYRDQYYEGGISSVYLWEDANEVFVACFLIKKDGSKSGHGRRGYLHEGIWDAIHVIEYSFIHVTILYLYVAPEDEEMTRYCLTSIVMLSLTTNNDSPGTFNLSGSIRRHVILTDLNCVLYS
;
A
#
# COMPACT_ATOMS: atom_id res chain seq x y z
N VAL A 1 -5.37 -12.91 2.61
CA VAL A 1 -4.07 -12.90 3.31
C VAL A 1 -3.30 -14.11 2.83
N LEU A 2 -2.01 -13.94 2.53
CA LEU A 2 -1.09 -15.03 2.21
C LEU A 2 -0.06 -15.13 3.34
N CYS A 3 0.26 -16.33 3.79
CA CYS A 3 1.40 -16.54 4.69
C CYS A 3 2.61 -16.99 3.85
N ASP A 4 3.67 -16.21 3.90
CA ASP A 4 4.93 -16.55 3.24
C ASP A 4 5.60 -17.71 4.01
N VAL A 5 5.76 -18.84 3.33
CA VAL A 5 6.31 -20.07 3.93
C VAL A 5 7.79 -19.96 4.29
N ASP A 6 8.55 -19.06 3.65
CA ASP A 6 9.99 -18.92 3.87
C ASP A 6 10.30 -18.13 5.15
N CYS A 7 9.47 -17.14 5.48
CA CYS A 7 9.69 -16.27 6.64
C CYS A 7 8.56 -16.27 7.67
N GLY A 8 7.46 -16.98 7.43
CA GLY A 8 6.30 -17.07 8.32
C GLY A 8 5.53 -15.75 8.49
N LYS A 9 5.72 -14.79 7.58
CA LYS A 9 5.08 -13.47 7.64
C LYS A 9 3.83 -13.43 6.77
N GLU A 10 2.77 -12.84 7.30
CA GLU A 10 1.53 -12.63 6.57
C GLU A 10 1.61 -11.39 5.66
N SER A 11 0.93 -11.43 4.52
CA SER A 11 0.76 -10.31 3.61
C SER A 11 -0.69 -10.17 3.12
N VAL A 12 -1.07 -8.93 2.80
CA VAL A 12 -2.38 -8.62 2.21
C VAL A 12 -2.28 -8.85 0.70
N LEU A 13 -3.13 -9.73 0.17
CA LEU A 13 -3.21 -9.97 -1.27
C LEU A 13 -4.03 -8.89 -1.94
N CYS A 14 -3.53 -8.39 -3.07
CA CYS A 14 -4.26 -7.45 -3.94
C CYS A 14 -3.97 -7.75 -5.41
N GLU A 15 -4.67 -7.06 -6.30
CA GLU A 15 -4.45 -7.13 -7.74
C GLU A 15 -3.02 -6.72 -8.15
N TYR A 16 -2.42 -5.74 -7.47
CA TYR A 16 -1.05 -5.28 -7.76
C TYR A 16 0.05 -6.28 -7.36
N SER A 17 -0.29 -7.25 -6.51
CA SER A 17 0.62 -8.35 -6.16
C SER A 17 0.41 -9.59 -7.04
N ARG A 18 -0.59 -9.57 -7.92
CA ARG A 18 -1.04 -10.73 -8.68
C ARG A 18 -0.42 -10.74 -10.07
N ASP A 19 0.01 -11.93 -10.49
CA ASP A 19 0.34 -12.24 -11.87
C ASP A 19 -0.28 -13.59 -12.23
N ALA A 20 -1.03 -13.64 -13.33
CA ALA A 20 -1.92 -14.76 -13.69
C ALA A 20 -2.80 -15.23 -12.50
N ASN A 21 -2.48 -16.38 -11.89
CA ASN A 21 -3.18 -16.94 -10.73
C ASN A 21 -2.28 -17.03 -9.48
N SER A 22 -1.14 -16.36 -9.52
CA SER A 22 -0.13 -16.37 -8.46
C SER A 22 -0.01 -14.99 -7.83
N TYR A 23 0.40 -14.96 -6.56
CA TYR A 23 0.59 -13.73 -5.82
C TYR A 23 2.02 -13.63 -5.29
N ARG A 24 2.67 -12.48 -5.49
CA ARG A 24 4.01 -12.20 -4.99
C ARG A 24 3.96 -11.85 -3.51
N SER A 25 4.80 -12.48 -2.71
CA SER A 25 5.03 -12.08 -1.33
C SER A 25 5.93 -10.82 -1.29
N PRO A 26 5.60 -9.80 -0.47
CA PRO A 26 6.47 -8.66 -0.27
C PRO A 26 7.72 -9.01 0.57
N TRP A 27 7.74 -10.18 1.21
CA TRP A 27 8.82 -10.61 2.10
C TRP A 27 9.91 -11.38 1.35
N SER A 28 9.57 -12.53 0.76
CA SER A 28 10.50 -13.35 -0.03
C SER A 28 10.64 -12.90 -1.49
N SER A 29 9.73 -12.04 -1.98
CA SER A 29 9.58 -11.75 -3.41
C SER A 29 9.29 -12.99 -4.25
N LYS A 30 8.68 -14.04 -3.69
CA LYS A 30 8.29 -15.24 -4.45
C LYS A 30 6.79 -15.26 -4.74
N TYR A 31 6.44 -15.83 -5.89
CA TYR A 31 5.06 -16.06 -6.28
C TYR A 31 4.52 -17.34 -5.66
N HIS A 32 3.25 -17.30 -5.23
CA HIS A 32 2.51 -18.45 -4.75
C HIS A 32 1.14 -18.56 -5.44
N PRO A 33 0.86 -19.66 -6.18
CA PRO A 33 1.80 -20.74 -6.55
C PRO A 33 3.05 -20.24 -7.33
N PRO A 34 4.15 -21.01 -7.38
CA PRO A 34 5.35 -20.61 -8.12
C PRO A 34 5.04 -20.26 -9.57
N LEU A 35 5.67 -19.19 -10.08
CA LEU A 35 5.51 -18.69 -11.43
C LEU A 35 6.91 -18.42 -12.00
N GLU A 36 7.21 -18.95 -13.18
CA GLU A 36 8.53 -18.87 -13.81
C GLU A 36 8.79 -17.48 -14.41
N ASP A 37 7.80 -16.93 -15.12
CA ASP A 37 7.88 -15.64 -15.81
C ASP A 37 7.08 -14.53 -15.08
N GLY A 38 7.14 -14.53 -13.74
CA GLY A 38 6.44 -13.53 -12.94
C GLY A 38 7.06 -12.14 -13.06
N PHE A 39 6.24 -11.10 -13.00
CA PHE A 39 6.74 -9.72 -12.96
C PHE A 39 7.43 -9.38 -11.62
N TYR A 40 8.64 -8.84 -11.68
CA TYR A 40 9.41 -8.43 -10.51
C TYR A 40 9.85 -6.97 -10.62
N PRO A 41 9.84 -6.20 -9.51
CA PRO A 41 10.47 -4.88 -9.50
C PRO A 41 11.97 -5.00 -9.75
N SER A 42 12.57 -3.94 -10.30
CA SER A 42 14.04 -3.84 -10.41
C SER A 42 14.72 -3.95 -9.05
N LEU A 43 16.03 -4.23 -9.04
CA LEU A 43 16.78 -4.44 -7.80
C LEU A 43 16.73 -3.22 -6.87
N GLU A 44 16.85 -2.01 -7.42
CA GLU A 44 16.77 -0.78 -6.64
C GLU A 44 15.36 -0.55 -6.08
N LEU A 45 14.33 -0.75 -6.91
CA LEU A 45 12.95 -0.62 -6.45
C LEU A 45 12.58 -1.70 -5.42
N ARG A 46 13.16 -2.89 -5.52
CA ARG A 46 12.99 -3.96 -4.52
C ARG A 46 13.62 -3.61 -3.18
N LYS A 47 14.78 -2.94 -3.13
CA LYS A 47 15.35 -2.43 -1.87
C LYS A 47 14.39 -1.44 -1.23
N LEU A 48 13.88 -0.49 -2.00
CA LEU A 48 12.89 0.48 -1.53
C LEU A 48 11.60 -0.21 -1.06
N GLU A 49 11.13 -1.25 -1.75
CA GLU A 49 9.96 -2.04 -1.34
C GLU A 49 10.17 -2.71 0.04
N ILE A 50 11.37 -3.23 0.30
CA ILE A 50 11.72 -3.85 1.60
C ILE A 50 11.71 -2.78 2.70
N GLU A 51 12.40 -1.66 2.49
CA GLU A 51 12.44 -0.54 3.44
C GLU A 51 11.04 0.03 3.72
N ALA A 52 10.23 0.21 2.67
CA ALA A 52 8.86 0.67 2.81
C ALA A 52 8.02 -0.31 3.64
N ASN A 53 8.15 -1.62 3.43
CA ASN A 53 7.44 -2.61 4.25
C ASN A 53 7.84 -2.53 5.74
N GLU A 54 9.11 -2.24 6.04
CA GLU A 54 9.59 -2.06 7.42
C GLU A 54 8.99 -0.79 8.06
N VAL A 55 9.06 0.35 7.36
CA VAL A 55 8.51 1.63 7.83
C VAL A 55 6.99 1.53 8.03
N PHE A 56 6.27 0.97 7.07
CA PHE A 56 4.82 0.85 7.16
C PHE A 56 4.35 -0.22 8.15
N ALA A 57 5.19 -1.21 8.50
CA ALA A 57 4.92 -2.08 9.63
C ALA A 57 4.95 -1.32 10.97
N ILE A 58 5.88 -0.38 11.14
CA ILE A 58 5.92 0.50 12.32
C ILE A 58 4.69 1.41 12.35
N TYR A 59 4.34 2.03 11.22
CA TYR A 59 3.12 2.85 11.09
C TYR A 59 1.86 2.05 11.48
N ARG A 60 1.74 0.82 10.97
CA ARG A 60 0.66 -0.10 11.33
C ARG A 60 0.62 -0.31 12.84
N ASP A 61 1.73 -0.63 13.47
CA ASP A 61 1.75 -0.92 14.91
C ASP A 61 1.40 0.32 15.75
N GLN A 62 1.84 1.51 15.34
CA GLN A 62 1.56 2.77 16.02
C GLN A 62 0.08 3.21 15.93
N TYR A 63 -0.56 3.01 14.77
CA TYR A 63 -1.92 3.53 14.52
C TYR A 63 -3.01 2.46 14.62
N TYR A 64 -2.69 1.20 14.36
CA TYR A 64 -3.65 0.10 14.31
C TYR A 64 -3.47 -0.92 15.44
N GLU A 65 -2.39 -0.80 16.23
CA GLU A 65 -2.06 -1.70 17.35
C GLU A 65 -2.06 -3.19 16.91
N GLY A 66 -1.58 -3.45 15.68
CA GLY A 66 -1.52 -4.76 15.03
C GLY A 66 -2.24 -4.79 13.69
N GLY A 67 -2.63 -5.99 13.24
CA GLY A 67 -3.12 -6.21 11.87
C GLY A 67 -2.00 -6.66 10.93
N ILE A 68 -2.28 -6.62 9.64
CA ILE A 68 -1.34 -7.00 8.58
C ILE A 68 -1.14 -5.78 7.67
N SER A 69 0.11 -5.51 7.32
CA SER A 69 0.49 -4.47 6.37
C SER A 69 1.31 -5.08 5.25
N SER A 70 1.18 -4.54 4.04
CA SER A 70 1.98 -4.97 2.89
C SER A 70 2.18 -3.80 1.94
N VAL A 71 3.39 -3.67 1.42
CA VAL A 71 3.73 -2.68 0.40
C VAL A 71 4.24 -3.43 -0.83
N TYR A 72 3.68 -3.07 -1.99
CA TYR A 72 4.09 -3.57 -3.29
C TYR A 72 4.49 -2.40 -4.18
N LEU A 73 5.71 -2.42 -4.72
CA LEU A 73 6.21 -1.45 -5.69
C LEU A 73 6.37 -2.12 -7.05
N TRP A 74 6.07 -1.37 -8.10
CA TRP A 74 6.33 -1.76 -9.47
C TRP A 74 6.65 -0.54 -10.32
N GLU A 75 7.34 -0.78 -11.42
CA GLU A 75 7.64 0.24 -12.43
C GLU A 75 6.43 0.39 -13.35
N ASP A 76 6.05 1.63 -13.62
CA ASP A 76 5.18 1.99 -14.72
C ASP A 76 6.03 2.64 -15.83
N ALA A 77 5.44 2.89 -17.00
CA ALA A 77 6.18 3.45 -18.12
C ALA A 77 6.87 4.80 -17.77
N ASN A 78 8.05 5.05 -18.35
CA ASN A 78 8.77 6.34 -18.32
C ASN A 78 9.18 6.85 -16.93
N GLU A 79 9.99 6.08 -16.20
CA GLU A 79 10.59 6.50 -14.90
C GLU A 79 9.56 6.82 -13.80
N VAL A 80 8.34 6.32 -13.99
CA VAL A 80 7.27 6.33 -12.99
C VAL A 80 7.39 5.02 -12.22
N PHE A 81 7.29 5.09 -10.90
CA PHE A 81 7.00 3.90 -10.10
C PHE A 81 5.72 4.12 -9.31
N VAL A 82 5.06 3.02 -9.00
CA VAL A 82 3.84 3.05 -8.20
C VAL A 82 4.07 2.19 -6.97
N ALA A 83 3.63 2.70 -5.82
CA ALA A 83 3.59 1.97 -4.56
C ALA A 83 2.15 1.73 -4.15
N CYS A 84 1.80 0.48 -3.86
CA CYS A 84 0.55 0.10 -3.23
C CYS A 84 0.83 -0.30 -1.77
N PHE A 85 0.38 0.52 -0.83
CA PHE A 85 0.38 0.22 0.58
C PHE A 85 -1.00 -0.24 1.05
N LEU A 86 -1.03 -1.38 1.73
CA LEU A 86 -2.22 -2.07 2.18
C LEU A 86 -2.18 -2.24 3.70
N ILE A 87 -3.33 -2.06 4.35
CA ILE A 87 -3.54 -2.44 5.74
C ILE A 87 -4.82 -3.25 5.83
N LYS A 88 -4.74 -4.42 6.46
CA LYS A 88 -5.90 -5.21 6.86
C LYS A 88 -5.90 -5.39 8.37
N LYS A 89 -7.00 -5.00 9.01
CA LYS A 89 -7.18 -5.17 10.45
C LYS A 89 -8.54 -5.81 10.73
N ASP A 90 -8.49 -6.98 11.33
CA ASP A 90 -9.65 -7.64 11.91
C ASP A 90 -9.78 -7.23 13.39
N GLY A 91 -10.91 -6.63 13.76
CA GLY A 91 -11.32 -6.24 15.10
C GLY A 91 -12.52 -7.03 15.61
N SER A 92 -12.88 -8.14 14.97
CA SER A 92 -13.86 -9.11 15.47
C SER A 92 -13.39 -9.79 16.76
N LYS A 93 -14.27 -10.57 17.40
CA LYS A 93 -13.94 -11.40 18.58
C LYS A 93 -12.75 -12.33 18.37
N SER A 94 -12.54 -12.82 17.14
CA SER A 94 -11.40 -13.67 16.74
C SER A 94 -10.25 -12.90 16.11
N GLY A 95 -10.41 -11.59 15.94
CA GLY A 95 -9.48 -10.74 15.20
C GLY A 95 -8.21 -10.35 15.97
N HIS A 96 -7.33 -9.66 15.28
CA HIS A 96 -6.09 -9.13 15.83
C HIS A 96 -6.40 -8.03 16.87
N GLY A 97 -5.68 -7.96 18.00
CA GLY A 97 -5.88 -6.87 18.98
C GLY A 97 -7.21 -6.90 19.75
N ARG A 98 -7.37 -7.91 20.62
CA ARG A 98 -8.09 -8.00 21.93
C ARG A 98 -9.26 -7.07 22.34
N ARG A 99 -9.94 -6.34 21.45
CA ARG A 99 -11.11 -5.49 21.80
C ARG A 99 -12.42 -6.09 21.27
N GLY A 100 -12.61 -7.39 21.50
CA GLY A 100 -13.66 -8.28 20.93
C GLY A 100 -15.12 -7.97 21.30
N TYR A 101 -15.57 -6.74 21.08
CA TYR A 101 -16.97 -6.33 21.23
C TYR A 101 -17.78 -6.52 19.94
N LEU A 102 -17.09 -6.62 18.79
CA LEU A 102 -17.72 -6.77 17.47
C LEU A 102 -17.86 -8.24 17.08
N HIS A 103 -19.01 -8.59 16.53
CA HIS A 103 -19.19 -9.89 15.86
C HIS A 103 -18.34 -9.93 14.58
N GLU A 104 -18.34 -8.83 13.83
CA GLU A 104 -17.47 -8.60 12.67
C GLU A 104 -16.94 -7.17 12.74
N GLY A 105 -15.64 -7.00 12.50
CA GLY A 105 -15.02 -5.68 12.43
C GLY A 105 -13.86 -5.71 11.48
N ILE A 106 -14.06 -5.34 10.22
CA ILE A 106 -13.02 -5.39 9.19
C ILE A 106 -12.68 -3.96 8.77
N TRP A 107 -11.40 -3.64 8.85
CA TRP A 107 -10.82 -2.45 8.27
C TRP A 107 -9.84 -2.87 7.17
N ASP A 108 -10.09 -2.42 5.94
CA ASP A 108 -9.20 -2.59 4.81
C ASP A 108 -8.86 -1.21 4.24
N ALA A 109 -7.58 -0.82 4.26
CA ALA A 109 -7.09 0.40 3.65
C ALA A 109 -6.14 0.08 2.49
N ILE A 110 -6.34 0.78 1.38
CA ILE A 110 -5.56 0.67 0.14
C ILE A 110 -5.09 2.07 -0.22
N HIS A 111 -3.78 2.26 -0.31
CA HIS A 111 -3.15 3.51 -0.69
C HIS A 111 -2.29 3.25 -1.92
N VAL A 112 -2.68 3.82 -3.06
CA VAL A 112 -1.91 3.77 -4.30
C VAL A 112 -1.23 5.12 -4.48
N ILE A 113 0.10 5.11 -4.55
CA ILE A 113 0.95 6.29 -4.71
C ILE A 113 1.64 6.16 -6.06
N GLU A 114 1.33 7.03 -7.00
CA GLU A 114 2.03 7.13 -8.27
C GLU A 114 3.08 8.25 -8.14
N TYR A 115 4.33 7.91 -8.43
CA TYR A 115 5.46 8.84 -8.44
C TYR A 115 5.87 9.15 -9.88
N SER A 116 6.02 10.42 -10.24
CA SER A 116 6.54 10.81 -11.55
C SER A 116 7.38 12.09 -11.51
N PHE A 117 8.31 12.19 -12.46
CA PHE A 117 9.03 13.42 -12.74
C PHE A 117 8.23 14.31 -13.69
N ILE A 118 8.18 15.61 -13.40
CA ILE A 118 7.68 16.65 -14.29
C ILE A 118 8.88 17.45 -14.76
N HIS A 119 9.11 17.46 -16.07
CA HIS A 119 10.10 18.34 -16.68
C HIS A 119 9.51 19.75 -16.79
N VAL A 120 10.14 20.73 -16.15
CA VAL A 120 9.76 22.14 -16.23
C VAL A 120 10.82 22.87 -17.03
N THR A 121 10.48 23.25 -18.25
CA THR A 121 11.33 24.14 -19.05
C THR A 121 11.05 25.58 -18.65
N ILE A 122 11.98 26.23 -17.97
CA ILE A 122 11.84 27.65 -17.61
C ILE A 122 12.43 28.51 -18.74
N LEU A 123 11.56 29.21 -19.49
CA LEU A 123 12.02 30.27 -20.39
C LEU A 123 12.26 31.56 -19.60
N TYR A 124 13.50 31.79 -19.18
CA TYR A 124 13.92 33.14 -18.81
C TYR A 124 14.25 33.93 -20.07
N LEU A 125 13.68 35.13 -20.19
CA LEU A 125 14.08 36.06 -21.23
C LEU A 125 15.59 36.34 -21.05
N TYR A 126 16.40 35.96 -22.03
CA TYR A 126 17.87 36.15 -22.10
C TYR A 126 18.79 35.10 -21.44
N VAL A 127 18.29 33.96 -20.96
CA VAL A 127 19.14 32.82 -20.50
C VAL A 127 18.70 31.55 -21.24
N ALA A 128 19.64 30.64 -21.54
CA ALA A 128 19.30 29.33 -22.11
C ALA A 128 18.29 28.63 -21.18
N PRO A 129 17.32 27.87 -21.72
CA PRO A 129 16.40 27.11 -20.89
C PRO A 129 17.21 26.20 -19.94
N GLU A 130 16.99 26.37 -18.64
CA GLU A 130 17.39 25.40 -17.64
C GLU A 130 16.21 24.43 -17.47
N ASP A 131 16.51 23.14 -17.54
CA ASP A 131 15.54 22.09 -17.22
C ASP A 131 15.56 21.88 -15.71
N GLU A 132 14.48 22.26 -15.02
CA GLU A 132 14.25 21.88 -13.64
C GLU A 132 13.37 20.62 -13.60
N GLU A 133 13.76 19.64 -12.78
CA GLU A 133 12.97 18.45 -12.51
C GLU A 133 12.14 18.65 -11.25
N MET A 134 10.81 18.63 -11.40
CA MET A 134 9.87 18.59 -10.29
C MET A 134 9.44 17.15 -10.03
N THR A 135 9.16 16.82 -8.78
CA THR A 135 8.56 15.53 -8.42
C THR A 135 7.07 15.68 -8.19
N ARG A 136 6.29 14.70 -8.65
CA ARG A 136 4.85 14.62 -8.45
C ARG A 136 4.49 13.31 -7.76
N TYR A 137 3.71 13.43 -6.70
CA TYR A 137 3.09 12.31 -6.01
C TYR A 137 1.58 12.41 -6.16
N CYS A 138 0.98 11.34 -6.67
CA CYS A 138 -0.46 11.19 -6.78
C CYS A 138 -0.92 10.08 -5.83
N LEU A 139 -1.59 10.45 -4.74
CA LEU A 139 -2.10 9.50 -3.74
C LEU A 139 -3.60 9.29 -3.94
N THR A 140 -3.98 8.05 -4.24
CA THR A 140 -5.36 7.56 -4.17
C THR A 140 -5.50 6.63 -2.97
N SER A 141 -6.32 7.03 -1.98
CA SER A 141 -6.61 6.24 -0.79
C SER A 141 -8.04 5.76 -0.78
N ILE A 142 -8.26 4.47 -0.52
CA ILE A 142 -9.56 3.84 -0.35
C ILE A 142 -9.55 3.16 1.02
N VAL A 143 -10.54 3.48 1.85
CA VAL A 143 -10.76 2.81 3.14
C VAL A 143 -12.12 2.15 3.12
N MET A 144 -12.16 0.86 3.41
CA MET A 144 -13.36 0.06 3.55
C MET A 144 -13.52 -0.35 5.02
N LEU A 145 -14.74 -0.23 5.51
CA LEU A 145 -15.11 -0.56 6.88
C LEU A 145 -16.36 -1.44 6.86
N SER A 146 -16.31 -2.56 7.56
CA SER A 146 -17.47 -3.41 7.89
C SER A 146 -17.53 -3.60 9.40
N LEU A 147 -18.68 -3.28 9.99
CA LEU A 147 -18.95 -3.43 11.42
C LEU A 147 -20.28 -4.15 11.61
N THR A 148 -20.24 -5.30 12.27
CA THR A 148 -21.44 -6.02 12.69
C THR A 148 -21.38 -6.23 14.21
N THR A 149 -22.43 -5.80 14.90
CA THR A 149 -22.68 -6.15 16.30
C THR A 149 -23.87 -7.08 16.40
N ASN A 150 -23.83 -8.00 17.35
CA ASN A 150 -24.94 -8.89 17.64
C ASN A 150 -25.20 -8.89 19.15
N ASN A 151 -26.30 -8.26 19.56
CA ASN A 151 -26.79 -8.24 20.93
C ASN A 151 -28.26 -8.71 20.94
N ASP A 152 -28.64 -9.45 21.99
CA ASP A 152 -30.00 -10.00 22.16
C ASP A 152 -31.11 -8.92 22.17
N SER A 153 -30.76 -7.66 22.44
CA SER A 153 -31.57 -6.45 22.25
C SER A 153 -30.62 -5.26 22.02
N PRO A 154 -30.68 -4.49 20.91
CA PRO A 154 -31.77 -4.21 19.97
C PRO A 154 -31.76 -5.05 18.66
N GLY A 155 -31.04 -6.17 18.62
CA GLY A 155 -30.85 -6.99 17.43
C GLY A 155 -29.51 -6.75 16.74
N THR A 156 -29.36 -7.27 15.52
CA THR A 156 -28.14 -7.13 14.72
C THR A 156 -28.06 -5.72 14.13
N PHE A 157 -26.96 -5.02 14.37
CA PHE A 157 -26.62 -3.77 13.70
C PHE A 157 -25.45 -4.02 12.75
N ASN A 158 -25.61 -3.62 11.50
CA ASN A 158 -24.58 -3.70 10.46
C ASN A 158 -24.36 -2.32 9.85
N LEU A 159 -23.10 -1.95 9.71
CA LEU A 159 -22.64 -0.76 9.00
C LEU A 159 -21.45 -1.14 8.13
N SER A 160 -21.62 -1.00 6.82
CA SER A 160 -20.55 -1.27 5.86
C SER A 160 -20.47 -0.18 4.81
N GLY A 161 -19.27 0.20 4.41
CA GLY A 161 -19.07 1.17 3.34
C GLY A 161 -17.61 1.43 3.02
N SER A 162 -17.38 2.32 2.06
CA SER A 162 -16.04 2.73 1.65
C SER A 162 -15.96 4.21 1.38
N ILE A 163 -14.81 4.82 1.66
CA ILE A 163 -14.49 6.20 1.28
C ILE A 163 -13.26 6.17 0.38
N ARG A 164 -13.29 6.95 -0.70
CA ARG A 164 -12.15 7.19 -1.59
C ARG A 164 -11.75 8.65 -1.54
N ARG A 165 -10.45 8.92 -1.44
CA ARG A 165 -9.85 10.26 -1.54
C ARG A 165 -8.70 10.24 -2.53
N HIS A 166 -8.53 11.35 -3.24
CA HIS A 166 -7.46 11.56 -4.20
C HIS A 166 -6.75 12.88 -3.88
N VAL A 167 -5.42 12.87 -3.84
CA VAL A 167 -4.57 14.02 -3.49
C VAL A 167 -3.37 14.04 -4.43
N ILE A 168 -3.03 15.22 -4.94
CA ILE A 168 -1.82 15.44 -5.75
C ILE A 168 -0.91 16.39 -4.98
N LEU A 169 0.36 16.02 -4.85
CA LEU A 169 1.42 16.82 -4.26
C LEU A 169 2.50 17.01 -5.33
N THR A 170 2.96 18.24 -5.50
CA THR A 170 4.06 18.60 -6.41
C THR A 170 5.11 19.34 -5.59
N ASP A 171 6.36 18.90 -5.66
CA ASP A 171 7.47 19.49 -4.92
C ASP A 171 8.68 19.71 -5.85
N LEU A 172 9.27 20.90 -5.75
CA LEU A 172 10.50 21.31 -6.45
C LEU A 172 11.75 20.71 -5.80
N ASN A 173 11.68 20.24 -4.55
CA ASN A 173 12.87 19.92 -3.76
C ASN A 173 12.82 18.57 -3.05
N CYS A 174 12.01 17.61 -3.52
CA CYS A 174 12.00 16.26 -2.96
C CYS A 174 13.21 15.42 -3.42
N VAL A 175 14.41 15.96 -3.26
CA VAL A 175 15.59 15.13 -3.00
C VAL A 175 15.49 14.77 -1.54
N LEU A 176 14.86 13.63 -1.24
CA LEU A 176 14.96 13.03 0.09
C LEU A 176 16.45 12.91 0.39
N TYR A 177 16.89 13.67 1.40
CA TYR A 177 18.28 13.72 1.84
C TYR A 177 18.83 12.29 1.95
N SER A 178 19.81 12.00 1.10
CA SER A 178 20.62 10.79 1.09
C SER A 178 21.55 10.70 2.29
#